data_AF-A0A4Q4UGP5-F1
#
_entry.id   AF-A0A4Q4UGP5-F1
#
_cell.length_a   1.000
_cell.length_b   1.000
_cell.length_c   1.000
_cell.angle_alpha   90.00
_cell.angle_beta   90.00
_cell.angle_gamma   90.00
#
_symmetry.space_group_name_H-M   'P 1'
#
loop_
_entity.id
_entity.type
_entity.pdbx_description
1 polymer ?
#
loop_
_entity_poly.entity_id
_entity_poly.type
_entity_poly.pdbx_seq_one_letter_code
_entity_poly.pdbx_strand_id
1 'polypeptide(L)'
;MQYKDTIKELKKAVQRLKVQVRVYLRFEKVIDKADKILTVAAFLKGDALDWFKPTLRNYLENGKSDQQQATKILFQYYINFEEKLRANFGNPDEERTVIQKILDLKQKGPASKYAVAFKNLMAKAGWVDEEDDSLIDIFYKGLKDNVKNEIVKMARPTTLDKYIAKAVKIDN
;
A
#
# COMPACT_ATOMS: atom_id res chain seq x y z
N MET A 1 9.66 -28.44 2.18
CA MET A 1 8.79 -27.81 3.20
C MET A 1 9.37 -26.47 3.68
N GLN A 2 10.67 -26.42 4.01
CA GLN A 2 11.43 -25.27 4.54
C GLN A 2 11.30 -23.92 3.77
N TYR A 3 11.21 -23.93 2.43
CA TYR A 3 11.18 -22.70 1.61
C TYR A 3 9.89 -21.88 1.73
N LYS A 4 8.73 -22.54 1.89
CA LYS A 4 7.44 -21.85 2.05
C LYS A 4 7.31 -21.17 3.41
N ASP A 5 7.96 -21.74 4.43
CA ASP A 5 8.00 -21.17 5.78
C ASP A 5 8.89 -19.94 5.84
N THR A 6 10.03 -19.94 5.15
CA THR A 6 10.91 -18.76 5.01
C THR A 6 10.19 -17.59 4.34
N ILE A 7 9.44 -17.83 3.25
CA ILE A 7 8.66 -16.78 2.56
C ILE A 7 7.54 -16.23 3.46
N LYS A 8 6.89 -17.10 4.23
CA LYS A 8 5.84 -16.70 5.18
C LYS A 8 6.40 -15.83 6.31
N GLU A 9 7.57 -16.17 6.83
CA GLU A 9 8.22 -15.37 7.87
C GLU A 9 8.74 -14.02 7.35
N LEU A 10 9.28 -13.98 6.12
CA LEU A 10 9.64 -12.72 5.45
C LEU A 10 8.42 -11.81 5.27
N LYS A 11 7.29 -12.36 4.82
CA LYS A 11 6.03 -11.58 4.66
C LYS A 11 5.51 -11.03 5.99
N LYS A 12 5.61 -11.81 7.08
CA LYS A 12 5.27 -11.32 8.43
C LYS A 12 6.25 -10.25 8.92
N ALA A 13 7.54 -10.37 8.62
CA ALA A 13 8.55 -9.38 9.00
C ALA A 13 8.28 -8.03 8.31
N VAL A 14 7.99 -8.05 7.01
CA VAL A 14 7.62 -6.84 6.25
C VAL A 14 6.35 -6.18 6.80
N GLN A 15 5.32 -6.97 7.16
CA GLN A 15 4.10 -6.41 7.74
C GLN A 15 4.34 -5.81 9.15
N ARG A 16 5.15 -6.48 9.99
CA ARG A 16 5.56 -5.93 11.28
C ARG A 16 6.31 -4.61 11.12
N LEU A 17 7.21 -4.53 10.14
CA LEU A 17 7.95 -3.32 9.78
C LEU A 17 7.01 -2.17 9.40
N LYS A 18 6.05 -2.43 8.50
CA LYS A 18 5.06 -1.44 8.05
C LYS A 18 4.24 -0.88 9.22
N VAL A 19 3.82 -1.74 10.16
CA VAL A 19 3.07 -1.32 11.34
C VAL A 19 3.94 -0.49 12.27
N GLN A 20 5.18 -0.92 12.54
CA GLN A 20 6.12 -0.20 13.41
C GLN A 20 6.45 1.20 12.86
N VAL A 21 6.73 1.32 11.56
CA VAL A 21 6.95 2.61 10.87
C VAL A 21 5.74 3.52 11.04
N ARG A 22 4.52 3.02 10.77
CA ARG A 22 3.30 3.84 10.86
C ARG A 22 2.99 4.30 12.28
N VAL A 23 3.22 3.44 13.28
CA VAL A 23 3.04 3.81 14.69
C VAL A 23 4.02 4.90 15.08
N TYR A 24 5.31 4.75 14.74
CA TYR A 24 6.34 5.75 15.05
C TYR A 24 6.05 7.10 14.38
N LEU A 25 5.77 7.11 13.08
CA LEU A 25 5.44 8.34 12.33
C LEU A 25 4.23 9.08 12.91
N ARG A 26 3.24 8.34 13.42
CA ARG A 26 2.04 8.91 14.03
C ARG A 26 2.30 9.42 15.46
N PHE A 27 3.15 8.75 16.22
CA PHE A 27 3.48 9.11 17.60
C PHE A 27 4.36 10.38 17.64
N GLU A 28 5.36 10.44 16.76
CA GLU A 28 6.30 11.57 16.66
C GLU A 28 5.74 12.78 15.88
N LYS A 29 4.46 12.73 15.46
CA LYS A 29 3.82 13.75 14.61
C LYS A 29 4.69 14.14 13.41
N VAL A 30 5.33 13.15 12.80
CA VAL A 30 6.24 13.37 11.66
C VAL A 30 5.42 13.78 10.44
N ILE A 31 5.36 15.09 10.21
CA ILE A 31 4.68 15.69 9.05
C ILE A 31 5.66 15.81 7.88
N ASP A 32 6.95 16.03 8.17
CA ASP A 32 7.96 16.27 7.15
C ASP A 32 8.27 15.01 6.33
N LYS A 33 8.36 15.21 5.03
CA LYS A 33 8.60 14.15 4.05
C LYS A 33 9.99 13.52 4.18
N ALA A 34 11.01 14.28 4.59
CA ALA A 34 12.34 13.75 4.80
C ALA A 34 12.36 12.83 6.01
N ASP A 35 11.73 13.23 7.10
CA ASP A 35 11.61 12.42 8.31
C ASP A 35 10.86 11.10 8.06
N LYS A 36 9.86 11.09 7.17
CA LYS A 36 9.21 9.86 6.70
C LYS A 36 10.19 8.94 5.98
N ILE A 37 10.99 9.49 5.06
CA ILE A 37 12.00 8.74 4.31
C ILE A 37 13.09 8.19 5.25
N LEU A 38 13.59 9.01 6.17
CA LEU A 38 14.59 8.62 7.18
C LEU A 38 14.05 7.50 8.09
N THR A 39 12.79 7.58 8.48
CA THR A 39 12.13 6.52 9.26
C THR A 39 12.13 5.23 8.47
N VAL A 40 11.67 5.21 7.21
CA VAL A 40 11.67 3.98 6.40
C VAL A 40 13.09 3.47 6.17
N ALA A 41 14.06 4.36 5.96
CA ALA A 41 15.47 4.03 5.79
C ALA A 41 16.06 3.29 7.01
N ALA A 42 15.68 3.68 8.23
CA ALA A 42 16.11 3.04 9.47
C ALA A 42 15.67 1.56 9.58
N PHE A 43 14.67 1.17 8.80
CA PHE A 43 14.13 -0.18 8.77
C PHE A 43 14.61 -1.03 7.57
N LEU A 44 15.34 -0.44 6.62
CA LEU A 44 15.95 -1.16 5.50
C LEU A 44 17.07 -2.09 6.00
N LYS A 45 17.25 -3.23 5.34
CA LYS A 45 18.30 -4.23 5.64
C LYS A 45 18.83 -4.85 4.36
N GLY A 46 20.06 -5.39 4.41
CA GLY A 46 20.70 -6.08 3.27
C GLY A 46 20.83 -5.17 2.04
N ASP A 47 20.62 -5.74 0.86
CA ASP A 47 20.78 -5.06 -0.44
C ASP A 47 19.99 -3.75 -0.55
N ALA A 48 18.81 -3.67 0.07
CA ALA A 48 17.99 -2.45 0.08
C ALA A 48 18.63 -1.33 0.91
N LEU A 49 19.27 -1.67 2.03
CA LEU A 49 20.04 -0.70 2.81
C LEU A 49 21.30 -0.29 2.07
N ASP A 50 22.04 -1.24 1.50
CA ASP A 50 23.28 -0.96 0.78
C ASP A 50 23.04 -0.07 -0.45
N TRP A 51 21.94 -0.29 -1.17
CA TRP A 51 21.49 0.57 -2.26
C TRP A 51 21.18 2.00 -1.79
N PHE A 52 20.51 2.16 -0.63
CA PHE A 52 20.08 3.48 -0.16
C PHE A 52 21.17 4.26 0.58
N LYS A 53 22.18 3.56 1.12
CA LYS A 53 23.24 4.11 1.97
C LYS A 53 23.98 5.32 1.37
N PRO A 54 24.35 5.36 0.07
CA PRO A 54 25.02 6.52 -0.50
C PRO A 54 24.12 7.76 -0.51
N THR A 55 22.83 7.60 -0.83
CA THR A 55 21.86 8.69 -0.81
C THR A 55 21.58 9.18 0.60
N LEU A 56 21.49 8.25 1.57
CA LEU A 56 21.32 8.58 2.98
C LEU A 56 22.52 9.37 3.53
N ARG A 57 23.74 8.94 3.26
CA ARG A 57 24.97 9.67 3.62
C ARG A 57 24.99 11.06 3.00
N ASN A 58 24.71 11.15 1.70
CA ASN A 58 24.71 12.44 1.03
C ASN A 58 23.68 13.42 1.66
N TYR A 59 22.50 12.92 2.05
CA TYR A 59 21.48 13.74 2.72
C TYR A 59 21.89 14.19 4.12
N LEU A 60 22.42 13.27 4.95
CA LEU A 60 22.73 13.52 6.36
C LEU A 60 24.03 14.31 6.58
N GLU A 61 25.01 14.16 5.68
CA GLU A 61 26.36 14.71 5.86
C GLU A 61 26.58 16.03 5.12
N ASN A 62 25.68 16.43 4.22
CA ASN A 62 25.84 17.64 3.40
C ASN A 62 24.70 18.64 3.63
N GLY A 63 25.07 19.93 3.61
CA GLY A 63 24.11 21.02 3.58
C GLY A 63 23.22 20.96 2.34
N LYS A 64 22.00 21.50 2.42
CA LYS A 64 20.98 21.39 1.36
C LYS A 64 21.48 21.90 0.00
N SER A 65 22.38 22.87 -0.07
CA SER A 65 22.99 23.35 -1.32
C SER A 65 23.93 22.32 -1.95
N ASP A 66 24.63 21.54 -1.13
CA ASP A 66 25.76 20.68 -1.52
C ASP A 66 25.34 19.23 -1.72
N GLN A 67 24.11 18.89 -1.33
CA GLN A 67 23.49 17.62 -1.66
C GLN A 67 23.42 17.41 -3.18
N GLN A 68 23.64 16.16 -3.60
CA GLN A 68 23.49 15.76 -4.99
C GLN A 68 22.05 15.99 -5.46
N GLN A 69 21.89 16.31 -6.74
CA GLN A 69 20.57 16.55 -7.32
C GLN A 69 19.63 15.34 -7.16
N ALA A 70 20.17 14.11 -7.31
CA ALA A 70 19.40 12.89 -7.11
C ALA A 70 18.88 12.75 -5.67
N THR A 71 19.68 13.11 -4.67
CA THR A 71 19.28 13.12 -3.25
C THR A 71 18.20 14.15 -3.00
N LYS A 72 18.38 15.37 -3.51
CA LYS A 72 17.39 16.45 -3.40
C LYS A 72 16.03 16.03 -3.97
N ILE A 73 16.01 15.46 -5.18
CA ILE A 73 14.79 14.97 -5.83
C ILE A 73 14.15 13.86 -4.99
N LEU A 74 14.94 12.90 -4.51
CA LEU A 74 14.41 11.75 -3.77
C LEU A 74 13.78 12.16 -2.44
N PHE A 75 14.38 13.13 -1.73
CA PHE A 75 13.86 13.68 -0.49
C PHE A 75 12.83 14.81 -0.69
N GLN A 76 12.58 15.24 -1.93
CA GLN A 76 11.62 16.31 -2.22
C GLN A 76 10.17 15.88 -1.99
N TYR A 77 9.84 14.60 -2.23
CA TYR A 77 8.53 14.02 -2.00
C TYR A 77 8.66 12.56 -1.61
N TYR A 78 7.83 12.10 -0.66
CA TYR A 78 7.84 10.72 -0.21
C TYR A 78 7.57 9.73 -1.35
N ILE A 79 6.69 10.10 -2.30
CA ILE A 79 6.37 9.28 -3.47
C ILE A 79 7.61 8.98 -4.34
N ASN A 80 8.55 9.92 -4.46
CA ASN A 80 9.76 9.71 -5.24
C ASN A 80 10.62 8.60 -4.63
N PHE A 81 10.72 8.56 -3.30
CA PHE A 81 11.41 7.49 -2.59
C PHE A 81 10.69 6.15 -2.73
N GLU A 82 9.36 6.12 -2.57
CA GLU A 82 8.56 4.92 -2.70
C GLU A 82 8.63 4.30 -4.10
N GLU A 83 8.52 5.13 -5.15
CA GLU A 83 8.65 4.69 -6.54
C GLU A 83 10.04 4.12 -6.81
N LYS A 84 11.09 4.77 -6.34
CA LYS A 84 12.46 4.31 -6.58
C LYS A 84 12.78 3.04 -5.80
N LEU A 85 12.24 2.90 -4.59
CA LEU A 85 12.33 1.67 -3.81
C LEU A 85 11.57 0.53 -4.51
N ARG A 86 10.36 0.78 -5.04
CA ARG A 86 9.58 -0.20 -5.82
C ARG A 86 10.26 -0.56 -7.13
N ALA A 87 10.89 0.38 -7.83
CA ALA A 87 11.59 0.11 -9.08
C ALA A 87 12.81 -0.81 -8.87
N ASN A 88 13.54 -0.66 -7.77
CA ASN A 88 14.74 -1.46 -7.49
C ASN A 88 14.45 -2.78 -6.76
N PHE A 89 13.41 -2.84 -5.93
CA PHE A 89 13.13 -3.99 -5.05
C PHE A 89 11.68 -4.47 -5.06
N GLY A 90 10.80 -3.80 -5.79
CA GLY A 90 9.45 -4.29 -6.05
C GLY A 90 9.51 -5.53 -6.93
N ASN A 91 8.51 -6.40 -6.78
CA ASN A 91 8.36 -7.57 -7.63
C ASN A 91 7.18 -7.33 -8.61
N PRO A 92 7.44 -7.01 -9.89
CA PRO A 92 6.39 -6.75 -10.87
C PRO A 92 5.44 -7.93 -11.07
N ASP A 93 5.94 -9.16 -10.91
CA ASP A 93 5.11 -10.36 -11.00
C ASP A 93 4.21 -10.49 -9.77
N GLU A 94 4.66 -10.08 -8.58
CA GLU A 94 3.78 -10.01 -7.40
C GLU A 94 2.70 -8.92 -7.58
N GLU A 95 3.02 -7.76 -8.16
CA GLU A 95 2.03 -6.70 -8.44
C GLU A 95 0.96 -7.19 -9.43
N ARG A 96 1.38 -7.77 -10.57
CA ARG A 96 0.45 -8.41 -11.54
C ARG A 96 -0.38 -9.52 -10.89
N THR A 97 0.25 -10.35 -10.08
CA THR A 97 -0.43 -11.43 -9.35
C THR A 97 -1.47 -10.89 -8.37
N VAL A 98 -1.19 -9.77 -7.70
CA VAL A 98 -2.13 -9.13 -6.77
C VAL A 98 -3.29 -8.49 -7.55
N ILE A 99 -3.04 -7.82 -8.67
CA ILE A 99 -4.09 -7.25 -9.52
C ILE A 99 -5.02 -8.35 -10.03
N GLN A 100 -4.46 -9.46 -10.54
CA GLN A 100 -5.27 -10.60 -10.98
C GLN A 100 -6.14 -11.14 -9.83
N LYS A 101 -5.59 -11.26 -8.62
CA LYS A 101 -6.34 -11.66 -7.42
C LYS A 101 -7.45 -10.68 -7.05
N ILE A 102 -7.27 -9.37 -7.28
CA ILE A 102 -8.32 -8.37 -7.05
C ILE A 102 -9.45 -8.59 -8.06
N LEU A 103 -9.13 -8.74 -9.34
CA LEU A 103 -10.12 -8.92 -10.42
C LEU A 103 -10.93 -10.22 -10.27
N ASP A 104 -10.26 -11.28 -9.78
CA ASP A 104 -10.88 -12.59 -9.53
C ASP A 104 -11.61 -12.67 -8.18
N LEU A 105 -11.47 -11.68 -7.30
CA LEU A 105 -12.07 -11.71 -5.97
C LEU A 105 -13.59 -11.60 -6.07
N LYS A 106 -14.31 -12.61 -5.57
CA LYS A 106 -15.77 -12.64 -5.48
C LYS A 106 -16.25 -12.77 -4.04
N GLN A 107 -17.37 -12.13 -3.72
CA GLN A 107 -18.06 -12.22 -2.45
C GLN A 107 -18.72 -13.61 -2.31
N LYS A 108 -18.00 -14.55 -1.69
CA LYS A 108 -18.52 -15.91 -1.41
C LYS A 108 -19.25 -16.02 -0.06
N GLY A 109 -19.10 -15.03 0.81
CA GLY A 109 -19.67 -14.99 2.16
C GLY A 109 -20.19 -13.60 2.50
N PRO A 110 -20.12 -13.17 3.77
CA PRO A 110 -20.50 -11.82 4.16
C PRO A 110 -19.71 -10.75 3.40
N ALA A 111 -20.39 -9.69 2.98
CA ALA A 111 -19.80 -8.55 2.28
C ALA A 111 -18.66 -7.91 3.08
N SER A 112 -18.75 -7.93 4.42
CA SER A 112 -17.70 -7.43 5.32
C SER A 112 -16.38 -8.22 5.17
N LYS A 113 -16.45 -9.56 5.06
CA LYS A 113 -15.27 -10.40 4.83
C LYS A 113 -14.68 -10.17 3.44
N TYR A 114 -15.55 -10.01 2.43
CA TYR A 114 -15.13 -9.65 1.08
C TYR A 114 -14.41 -8.30 1.04
N ALA A 115 -14.96 -7.27 1.70
CA ALA A 115 -14.35 -5.95 1.78
C ALA A 115 -12.97 -5.95 2.45
N VAL A 116 -12.80 -6.71 3.53
CA VAL A 116 -11.48 -6.88 4.18
C VAL A 116 -10.49 -7.54 3.22
N ALA A 117 -10.89 -8.59 2.50
CA ALA A 117 -10.02 -9.25 1.53
C ALA A 117 -9.63 -8.31 0.37
N PHE A 118 -10.58 -7.52 -0.13
CA PHE A 118 -10.36 -6.53 -1.19
C PHE A 118 -9.35 -5.46 -0.75
N LYS A 119 -9.59 -4.80 0.39
CA LYS A 119 -8.66 -3.79 0.95
C LYS A 119 -7.27 -4.33 1.21
N ASN A 120 -7.16 -5.58 1.69
CA ASN A 120 -5.87 -6.23 1.91
C ASN A 120 -5.10 -6.47 0.61
N LEU A 121 -5.79 -6.72 -0.50
CA LEU A 121 -5.14 -6.85 -1.81
C LEU A 121 -4.76 -5.48 -2.39
N MET A 122 -5.62 -4.47 -2.28
CA MET A 122 -5.27 -3.09 -2.68
C MET A 122 -4.02 -2.58 -1.96
N ALA A 123 -3.97 -2.77 -0.64
CA ALA A 123 -2.81 -2.39 0.16
C ALA A 123 -1.52 -3.14 -0.22
N LYS A 124 -1.64 -4.33 -0.83
CA LYS A 124 -0.49 -5.07 -1.40
C LYS A 124 -0.12 -4.57 -2.79
N ALA A 125 -1.09 -4.12 -3.58
CA ALA A 125 -0.87 -3.50 -4.88
C ALA A 125 -0.35 -2.05 -4.77
N GLY A 126 -0.35 -1.47 -3.57
CA GLY A 126 0.01 -0.05 -3.38
C GLY A 126 -1.11 0.90 -3.81
N TRP A 127 -2.32 0.40 -4.04
CA TRP A 127 -3.48 1.22 -4.34
C TRP A 127 -4.00 1.81 -3.02
N VAL A 128 -3.80 3.11 -2.86
CA VAL A 128 -4.42 3.90 -1.80
C VAL A 128 -5.76 4.43 -2.32
N ASP A 129 -6.74 4.57 -1.42
CA ASP A 129 -8.07 5.11 -1.72
C ASP A 129 -7.95 6.55 -2.21
N GLU A 130 -7.68 6.71 -3.51
CA GLU A 130 -7.91 7.93 -4.25
C GLU A 130 -9.40 7.94 -4.65
N GLU A 131 -9.95 9.12 -4.96
CA GLU A 131 -11.32 9.32 -5.45
C GLU A 131 -11.50 8.72 -6.86
N ASP A 132 -11.06 7.48 -7.05
CA ASP A 132 -11.07 6.75 -8.30
C ASP A 132 -12.29 5.84 -8.36
N ASP A 133 -13.25 6.24 -9.19
CA ASP A 133 -14.46 5.48 -9.52
C ASP A 133 -14.15 4.07 -10.06
N SER A 134 -12.94 3.84 -10.59
CA SER A 134 -12.52 2.53 -11.08
C SER A 134 -12.47 1.46 -9.97
N LEU A 135 -12.10 1.84 -8.75
CA LEU A 135 -12.02 0.91 -7.60
C LEU A 135 -13.41 0.47 -7.14
N ILE A 136 -14.39 1.38 -7.21
CA ILE A 136 -15.79 1.07 -6.93
C ILE A 136 -16.34 0.06 -7.95
N ASP A 137 -16.02 0.25 -9.23
CA ASP A 137 -16.48 -0.67 -10.29
C ASP A 137 -15.86 -2.06 -10.15
N ILE A 138 -14.57 -2.14 -9.82
CA ILE A 138 -13.89 -3.41 -9.56
C ILE A 138 -14.50 -4.09 -8.32
N PHE A 139 -14.72 -3.34 -7.24
CA PHE A 139 -15.36 -3.87 -6.04
C PHE A 139 -16.79 -4.38 -6.33
N TYR A 140 -17.58 -3.61 -7.09
CA TYR A 140 -18.93 -3.97 -7.49
C TYR A 140 -18.97 -5.28 -8.29
N LYS A 141 -18.06 -5.46 -9.27
CA LYS A 141 -17.97 -6.70 -10.07
C LYS A 141 -17.79 -7.96 -9.23
N GLY A 142 -17.20 -7.84 -8.05
CA GLY A 142 -17.00 -8.95 -7.11
C GLY A 142 -18.17 -9.22 -6.16
N LEU A 143 -19.13 -8.31 -6.00
CA LEU A 143 -20.29 -8.52 -5.12
C LEU A 143 -21.23 -9.63 -5.62
N LYS A 144 -22.00 -10.21 -4.70
CA LYS A 144 -23.10 -11.12 -5.02
C LYS A 144 -24.21 -10.38 -5.76
N ASP A 145 -24.96 -11.11 -6.59
CA ASP A 145 -25.99 -10.51 -7.45
C ASP A 145 -27.12 -9.86 -6.65
N ASN A 146 -27.54 -10.46 -5.53
CA ASN A 146 -28.54 -9.84 -4.64
C ASN A 146 -28.07 -8.49 -4.09
N VAL A 147 -26.79 -8.38 -3.68
CA VAL A 147 -26.23 -7.12 -3.19
C VAL A 147 -26.10 -6.10 -4.32
N LYS A 148 -25.68 -6.53 -5.52
CA LYS A 148 -25.59 -5.69 -6.72
C LYS A 148 -26.94 -5.09 -7.11
N ASN A 149 -27.98 -5.92 -7.10
CA ASN A 149 -29.34 -5.53 -7.50
C ASN A 149 -29.93 -4.46 -6.57
N GLU A 150 -29.57 -4.47 -5.29
CA GLU A 150 -30.02 -3.45 -4.34
C GLU A 150 -29.14 -2.21 -4.35
N ILE A 151 -27.81 -2.35 -4.42
CA ILE A 151 -26.90 -1.21 -4.33
C ILE A 151 -26.98 -0.29 -5.55
N VAL A 152 -27.30 -0.84 -6.74
CA VAL A 152 -27.45 -0.06 -7.99
C VAL A 152 -28.65 0.90 -7.95
N LYS A 153 -29.66 0.60 -7.12
CA LYS A 153 -30.84 1.46 -6.94
C LYS A 153 -30.55 2.69 -6.09
N MET A 154 -29.41 2.73 -5.41
CA MET A 154 -29.03 3.82 -4.51
C MET A 154 -28.13 4.84 -5.21
N ALA A 155 -28.14 6.09 -4.74
CA ALA A 155 -27.17 7.08 -5.18
C ALA A 155 -25.73 6.58 -4.94
N ARG A 156 -24.93 6.52 -6.01
CA ARG A 156 -23.54 6.03 -6.00
C ARG A 156 -22.66 6.94 -5.13
N PRO A 157 -22.03 6.42 -4.06
CA PRO A 157 -21.05 7.17 -3.28
C PRO A 157 -19.78 7.48 -4.09
N THR A 158 -19.11 8.58 -3.74
CA THR A 158 -17.86 9.04 -4.38
C THR A 158 -16.58 8.43 -3.79
N THR A 159 -16.70 7.56 -2.79
CA THR A 159 -15.54 6.94 -2.12
C THR A 159 -15.80 5.46 -1.93
N LEU A 160 -14.75 4.65 -2.09
CA LEU A 160 -14.83 3.20 -1.91
C LEU A 160 -15.32 2.84 -0.51
N ASP A 161 -14.89 3.56 0.53
CA ASP A 161 -15.30 3.32 1.91
C ASP A 161 -16.79 3.47 2.15
N LYS A 162 -17.39 4.54 1.61
CA LYS A 162 -18.85 4.73 1.68
C LYS A 162 -19.58 3.65 0.87
N TYR A 163 -19.02 3.24 -0.27
CA TYR A 163 -19.58 2.17 -1.10
C TYR A 163 -19.57 0.82 -0.36
N ILE A 164 -18.44 0.46 0.26
CA ILE A 164 -18.28 -0.74 1.09
C ILE A 164 -19.30 -0.73 2.23
N ALA A 165 -19.43 0.39 2.96
CA ALA A 165 -20.37 0.49 4.06
C ALA A 165 -21.82 0.22 3.62
N LYS A 166 -22.22 0.74 2.45
CA LYS A 166 -23.54 0.44 1.86
C LYS A 166 -23.69 -1.04 1.49
N ALA A 167 -22.70 -1.62 0.81
CA ALA A 167 -22.73 -3.02 0.41
C ALA A 167 -22.84 -3.97 1.62
N VAL A 168 -22.12 -3.66 2.71
CA VAL A 168 -22.21 -4.40 3.97
C VAL A 168 -23.59 -4.26 4.61
N LYS A 169 -24.17 -3.06 4.60
CA LYS A 169 -25.52 -2.84 5.13
C LYS A 169 -26.60 -3.59 4.35
N ILE A 170 -26.44 -3.77 3.04
CA ILE A 170 -27.38 -4.49 2.17
C ILE A 170 -27.27 -6.01 2.34
N ASP A 171 -26.06 -6.54 2.55
CA ASP A 171 -25.83 -7.98 2.69
C ASP A 171 -26.16 -8.54 4.09
N ASN A 172 -26.28 -7.66 5.09
CA ASN A 172 -26.72 -7.97 6.44
C ASN A 172 -28.25 -7.99 6.52
#